data_AF-A0A7C3W5Z9-F1
#
_entry.id   AF-A0A7C3W5Z9-F1
#
_cell.length_a   1.000
_cell.length_b   1.000
_cell.length_c   1.000
_cell.angle_alpha   90.00
_cell.angle_beta   90.00
_cell.angle_gamma   90.00
#
_symmetry.space_group_name_H-M   'P 1'
#
loop_
_entity.id
_entity.type
_entity.pdbx_description
1 polymer ?
#
loop_
_entity_poly.entity_id
_entity_poly.type
_entity_poly.pdbx_seq_one_letter_code
_entity_poly.pdbx_strand_id
1 'polypeptide(L)'
;MQYWLEALLSPGKALMVKVISSLPHLLAAILILIGGWILPRLLKLVAIKFLFTIRFDLATERAGLDDLFRRGGIRQSPVERIGELVYWMLLLVFFMAMVNALGLQAASSLLNHLLLFFPRLFAAVFILVLGLFLANLFSGLIRSGMERWEWQRGDLWGRVGPYGIIVVAFARAWEQLDIAPQIVTAAFTILFGSTFLALSSAVGLGCKDLVGKLSS
;
A
#
# COMPACT_ATOMS: atom_id res chain seq x y z
N MET A 1 10.61 37.48 -52.36
CA MET A 1 9.61 38.21 -51.55
C MET A 1 8.64 37.26 -50.80
N GLN A 2 8.08 36.20 -51.42
CA GLN A 2 7.16 35.27 -50.74
C GLN A 2 7.73 34.55 -49.49
N TYR A 3 8.99 34.11 -49.51
CA TYR A 3 9.60 33.36 -48.40
C TYR A 3 9.65 34.12 -47.06
N TRP A 4 9.87 35.43 -47.08
CA TRP A 4 9.92 36.26 -45.87
C TRP A 4 8.52 36.50 -45.26
N LEU A 5 7.50 36.53 -46.11
CA LEU A 5 6.11 36.69 -45.69
C LEU A 5 5.60 35.41 -45.00
N GLU A 6 5.99 34.24 -45.50
CA GLU A 6 5.69 32.96 -44.87
C GLU A 6 6.45 32.76 -43.55
N ALA A 7 7.70 33.20 -43.47
CA ALA A 7 8.47 33.17 -42.24
C ALA A 7 7.83 34.02 -41.12
N LEU A 8 7.28 35.20 -41.46
CA LEU A 8 6.61 36.11 -40.51
C LEU A 8 5.19 35.67 -40.14
N LEU A 9 4.48 34.99 -41.04
CA LEU A 9 3.09 34.54 -40.80
C LEU A 9 3.01 33.13 -40.20
N SER A 10 4.06 32.32 -40.33
CA SER A 10 4.12 30.96 -39.76
C SER A 10 3.85 30.91 -38.24
N PRO A 11 4.35 31.84 -37.40
CA PRO A 11 4.08 31.81 -35.97
C PRO A 11 2.63 32.20 -35.68
N GLY A 12 2.07 33.16 -36.41
CA GLY A 12 0.67 33.59 -36.26
C GLY A 12 -0.32 32.48 -36.60
N LYS A 13 -0.06 31.73 -37.68
CA LYS A 13 -0.86 30.54 -38.04
C LYS A 13 -0.71 29.43 -37.00
N ALA A 14 0.49 29.20 -36.48
CA ALA A 14 0.72 28.21 -35.43
C ALA A 14 -0.04 28.54 -34.14
N LEU A 15 -0.11 29.83 -33.75
CA LEU A 15 -0.89 30.29 -32.61
C LEU A 15 -2.40 30.14 -32.84
N MET A 16 -2.91 30.50 -34.02
CA MET A 16 -4.33 30.33 -34.35
C MET A 16 -4.75 28.85 -34.32
N VAL A 17 -3.95 27.96 -34.91
CA VAL A 17 -4.22 26.51 -34.88
C VAL A 17 -4.19 26.00 -33.43
N LYS A 18 -3.25 26.47 -32.60
CA LYS A 18 -3.18 26.06 -31.19
C LYS A 18 -4.39 26.55 -30.37
N VAL A 19 -4.85 27.80 -30.58
CA VAL A 19 -6.06 28.34 -29.94
C VAL A 19 -7.31 27.58 -30.36
N ILE A 20 -7.50 27.35 -31.67
CA ILE A 20 -8.65 26.61 -32.20
C ILE A 20 -8.64 25.15 -31.71
N SER A 21 -7.47 24.51 -31.64
CA SER A 21 -7.34 23.13 -31.13
C SER A 21 -7.55 23.01 -29.61
N SER A 22 -7.48 24.11 -28.85
CA SER A 22 -7.67 24.14 -27.40
C SER A 22 -9.14 24.39 -26.98
N LEU A 23 -9.98 24.91 -27.89
CA LEU A 23 -11.42 25.12 -27.64
C LEU A 23 -12.16 23.83 -27.23
N PRO A 24 -11.98 22.67 -27.91
CA PRO A 24 -12.59 21.41 -27.52
C PRO A 24 -12.19 20.96 -26.10
N HIS A 25 -10.93 21.20 -25.72
CA HIS A 25 -10.39 20.86 -24.40
C HIS A 25 -11.01 21.72 -23.29
N LEU A 26 -11.24 23.01 -23.56
CA LEU A 26 -11.97 23.90 -22.64
C LEU A 26 -13.43 23.45 -22.45
N LEU A 27 -14.11 23.04 -23.52
CA LEU A 27 -15.46 22.48 -23.43
C LEU A 27 -15.50 21.19 -22.61
N ALA A 28 -14.56 20.26 -22.86
CA ALA A 28 -14.44 19.02 -22.10
C ALA A 28 -14.16 19.28 -20.62
N ALA A 29 -13.28 20.24 -20.30
CA ALA A 29 -12.97 20.63 -18.93
C ALA A 29 -14.20 21.19 -18.20
N ILE A 30 -15.02 22.00 -18.86
CA ILE A 30 -16.27 22.55 -18.28
C ILE A 30 -17.30 21.43 -18.04
N LEU A 31 -17.50 20.53 -19.01
CA LEU A 31 -18.37 19.36 -18.86
C LEU A 31 -17.95 18.48 -17.67
N ILE A 32 -16.65 18.26 -17.51
CA ILE A 32 -16.09 17.48 -16.40
C ILE A 32 -16.16 18.25 -15.08
N LEU A 33 -16.05 19.58 -15.08
CA LEU A 33 -16.25 20.40 -13.87
C LEU A 33 -17.67 20.23 -13.32
N ILE A 34 -18.67 20.20 -14.22
CA ILE A 34 -20.08 19.98 -13.86
C ILE A 34 -20.28 18.54 -13.35
N GLY A 35 -19.74 17.54 -14.05
CA GLY A 35 -19.80 16.14 -13.61
C GLY A 35 -19.06 15.88 -12.29
N GLY A 36 -17.94 16.57 -12.08
CA GLY A 36 -17.05 16.41 -10.93
C GLY A 36 -17.54 17.00 -9.63
N TRP A 37 -18.62 17.79 -9.66
CA TRP A 37 -19.31 18.17 -8.43
C TRP A 37 -20.17 17.02 -7.88
N ILE A 38 -20.82 16.25 -8.76
CA ILE A 38 -21.87 15.27 -8.40
C ILE A 38 -21.28 13.88 -8.19
N LEU A 39 -20.43 13.46 -9.12
CA LEU A 39 -19.93 12.09 -9.20
C LEU A 39 -19.06 11.66 -7.99
N PRO A 40 -18.18 12.50 -7.37
CA PRO A 40 -17.45 12.09 -6.16
C PRO A 40 -18.35 11.93 -4.94
N ARG A 41 -19.51 12.61 -4.88
CA ARG A 41 -20.46 12.42 -3.78
C ARG A 41 -21.09 11.03 -3.85
N LEU A 42 -21.41 10.56 -5.06
CA LEU A 42 -22.01 9.24 -5.28
C LEU A 42 -21.00 8.11 -5.02
N LEU A 43 -19.77 8.23 -5.53
CA LEU A 43 -18.71 7.26 -5.28
C LEU A 43 -18.30 7.24 -3.80
N LYS A 44 -18.33 8.37 -3.07
CA LYS A 44 -18.09 8.41 -1.62
C LYS A 44 -19.08 7.52 -0.89
N LEU A 45 -20.36 7.56 -1.26
CA LEU A 45 -21.39 6.70 -0.67
C LEU A 45 -21.10 5.22 -0.91
N VAL A 46 -20.68 4.83 -2.13
CA VAL A 46 -20.35 3.44 -2.46
C VAL A 46 -19.10 2.98 -1.71
N ALA A 47 -18.05 3.80 -1.69
CA ALA A 47 -16.79 3.46 -1.03
C ALA A 47 -16.94 3.37 0.50
N ILE A 48 -17.69 4.29 1.13
CA ILE A 48 -18.01 4.20 2.57
C ILE A 48 -18.84 2.94 2.84
N LYS A 49 -19.80 2.60 1.97
CA LYS A 49 -20.63 1.39 2.14
C LYS A 49 -19.82 0.10 1.98
N PHE A 50 -18.86 0.07 1.05
CA PHE A 50 -17.93 -1.06 0.87
C PHE A 50 -16.98 -1.21 2.08
N LEU A 51 -16.49 -0.09 2.61
CA LEU A 51 -15.63 -0.06 3.77
C LEU A 51 -16.35 -0.49 5.06
N PHE A 52 -17.65 -0.17 5.19
CA PHE A 52 -18.51 -0.68 6.27
C PHE A 52 -18.85 -2.18 6.12
N THR A 53 -18.83 -2.74 4.91
CA THR A 53 -19.00 -4.19 4.68
C THR A 53 -17.77 -4.98 5.12
N ILE A 54 -16.57 -4.40 5.02
CA ILE A 54 -15.34 -4.96 5.59
C ILE A 54 -15.28 -4.55 7.08
N ARG A 55 -16.21 -5.10 7.87
CA ARG A 55 -16.31 -4.79 9.30
C ARG A 55 -15.05 -5.20 10.04
N PHE A 56 -14.28 -4.18 10.39
CA PHE A 56 -13.27 -4.12 11.45
C PHE A 56 -13.88 -4.31 12.87
N ASP A 57 -15.03 -4.98 13.01
CA ASP A 57 -15.63 -5.27 14.33
C ASP A 57 -14.93 -6.44 15.03
N LEU A 58 -14.28 -7.37 14.30
CA LEU A 58 -13.69 -8.57 14.91
C LEU A 58 -12.19 -8.48 15.24
N ALA A 59 -11.46 -7.50 14.71
CA ALA A 59 -10.01 -7.43 14.86
C ALA A 59 -9.58 -6.65 16.12
N THR A 60 -10.36 -5.67 16.55
CA THR A 60 -10.02 -4.80 17.68
C THR A 60 -10.30 -5.47 19.03
N GLU A 61 -11.37 -6.26 19.11
CA GLU A 61 -11.78 -6.97 20.33
C GLU A 61 -10.83 -8.14 20.69
N ARG A 62 -10.14 -8.73 19.71
CA ARG A 62 -9.22 -9.87 19.90
C ARG A 62 -7.74 -9.49 20.00
N ALA A 63 -7.39 -8.23 19.78
CA ALA A 63 -6.02 -7.75 19.80
C ALA A 63 -5.60 -7.09 21.13
N GLY A 64 -6.49 -7.03 22.15
CA GLY A 64 -6.13 -6.56 23.49
C GLY A 64 -5.67 -5.09 23.56
N LEU A 65 -6.07 -4.27 22.58
CA LEU A 65 -5.69 -2.85 22.50
C LEU A 65 -6.64 -1.92 23.28
N ASP A 66 -7.76 -2.44 23.80
CA ASP A 66 -8.74 -1.65 24.56
C ASP A 66 -8.17 -0.98 25.82
N ASP A 67 -7.17 -1.61 26.46
CA ASP A 67 -6.56 -1.07 27.68
C ASP A 67 -5.57 0.08 27.42
N LEU A 68 -5.03 0.19 26.21
CA LEU A 68 -4.17 1.31 25.81
C LEU A 68 -5.00 2.49 25.26
N PHE A 69 -6.15 2.23 24.64
CA PHE A 69 -7.04 3.28 24.12
C PHE A 69 -7.92 3.95 25.18
N ARG A 70 -8.29 3.26 26.27
CA ARG A 70 -9.06 3.86 27.39
C ARG A 70 -8.29 4.94 28.18
N ARG A 71 -6.96 4.94 28.14
CA ARG A 71 -6.14 5.95 28.82
C ARG A 71 -5.86 7.21 27.97
N GLY A 72 -6.20 7.19 26.67
CA GLY A 72 -5.86 8.26 25.73
C GLY A 72 -7.01 9.16 25.27
N GLY A 73 -8.26 8.91 25.67
CA GLY A 73 -9.37 9.83 25.40
C GLY A 73 -9.76 10.02 23.92
N ILE A 74 -9.38 9.11 23.02
CA ILE A 74 -9.72 9.25 21.59
C ILE A 74 -11.08 8.58 21.33
N ARG A 75 -12.14 9.37 21.48
CA ARG A 75 -13.55 9.03 21.20
C ARG A 75 -13.94 9.10 19.72
N GLN A 76 -12.98 9.06 18.78
CA GLN A 76 -13.29 9.11 17.35
C GLN A 76 -13.05 7.75 16.72
N SER A 77 -14.12 7.19 16.14
CA SER A 77 -14.10 5.92 15.43
C SER A 77 -13.05 5.98 14.32
N PRO A 78 -12.10 5.02 14.24
CA PRO A 78 -11.14 4.91 13.15
C PRO A 78 -11.81 4.93 11.75
N VAL A 79 -13.07 4.51 11.68
CA VAL A 79 -13.86 4.42 10.44
C VAL A 79 -14.22 5.79 9.87
N GLU A 80 -14.47 6.79 10.70
CA GLU A 80 -14.84 8.14 10.24
C GLU A 80 -13.64 8.85 9.57
N ARG A 81 -12.44 8.68 10.12
CA ARG A 81 -11.21 9.22 9.49
C ARG A 81 -10.89 8.55 8.15
N ILE A 82 -11.21 7.28 7.97
CA ILE A 82 -11.00 6.61 6.68
C ILE A 82 -12.03 7.10 5.65
N GLY A 83 -13.28 7.35 6.06
CA GLY A 83 -14.29 7.95 5.18
C GLY A 83 -13.93 9.37 4.69
N GLU A 84 -13.20 10.13 5.51
CA GLU A 84 -12.64 11.42 5.12
C GLU A 84 -11.47 11.25 4.14
N LEU A 85 -10.57 10.29 4.36
CA LEU A 85 -9.48 9.96 3.44
C LEU A 85 -9.99 9.57 2.05
N VAL A 86 -11.04 8.74 1.98
CA VAL A 86 -11.68 8.34 0.72
C VAL A 86 -12.29 9.53 -0.02
N TYR A 87 -12.88 10.49 0.70
CA TYR A 87 -13.40 11.72 0.09
C TYR A 87 -12.29 12.54 -0.56
N TRP A 88 -11.18 12.75 0.15
CA TRP A 88 -10.00 13.42 -0.40
C TRP A 88 -9.42 12.71 -1.63
N MET A 89 -9.42 11.37 -1.63
CA MET A 89 -8.99 10.59 -2.80
C MET A 89 -9.89 10.82 -4.02
N LEU A 90 -11.21 10.73 -3.84
CA LEU A 90 -12.17 10.94 -4.93
C LEU A 90 -12.08 12.36 -5.49
N LEU A 91 -11.92 13.37 -4.64
CA LEU A 91 -11.71 14.76 -5.07
C LEU A 91 -10.49 14.86 -6.00
N LEU A 92 -9.41 14.14 -5.67
CA LEU A 92 -8.17 14.11 -6.44
C LEU A 92 -8.34 13.41 -7.81
N VAL A 93 -9.18 12.37 -7.89
CA VAL A 93 -9.59 11.72 -9.16
C VAL A 93 -10.31 12.70 -10.08
N PHE A 94 -11.24 13.49 -9.54
CA PHE A 94 -11.96 14.48 -10.33
C PHE A 94 -11.07 15.63 -10.80
N PHE A 95 -10.21 16.10 -9.90
CA PHE A 95 -9.22 17.11 -10.25
C PHE A 95 -8.32 16.63 -11.40
N MET A 96 -7.96 15.35 -11.44
CA MET A 96 -7.26 14.76 -12.59
C MET A 96 -8.05 14.75 -13.87
N ALA A 97 -9.30 14.28 -13.82
CA ALA A 97 -10.14 14.24 -15.00
C ALA A 97 -10.24 15.65 -15.62
N MET A 98 -10.34 16.68 -14.77
CA MET A 98 -10.31 18.09 -15.18
C MET A 98 -8.97 18.49 -15.81
N VAL A 99 -7.83 18.20 -15.16
CA VAL A 99 -6.48 18.51 -15.69
C VAL A 99 -6.20 17.79 -17.00
N ASN A 100 -6.66 16.54 -17.15
CA ASN A 100 -6.52 15.75 -18.36
C ASN A 100 -7.40 16.29 -19.50
N ALA A 101 -8.62 16.72 -19.18
CA ALA A 101 -9.52 17.36 -20.14
C ALA A 101 -8.98 18.68 -20.67
N LEU A 102 -8.23 19.41 -19.86
CA LEU A 102 -7.50 20.62 -20.27
C LEU A 102 -6.30 20.32 -21.19
N GLY A 103 -5.97 19.04 -21.45
CA GLY A 103 -4.89 18.64 -22.34
C GLY A 103 -3.50 18.72 -21.72
N LEU A 104 -3.38 18.95 -20.39
CA LEU A 104 -2.10 18.97 -19.70
C LEU A 104 -1.62 17.54 -19.37
N GLN A 105 -1.10 16.85 -20.38
CA GLN A 105 -0.63 15.45 -20.28
C GLN A 105 0.49 15.25 -19.24
N ALA A 106 1.40 16.21 -19.08
CA ALA A 106 2.46 16.15 -18.09
C ALA A 106 1.92 16.25 -16.66
N ALA A 107 0.96 17.15 -16.44
CA ALA A 107 0.31 17.29 -15.14
C ALA A 107 -0.58 16.08 -14.84
N SER A 108 -1.34 15.56 -15.80
CA SER A 108 -2.20 14.40 -15.61
C SER A 108 -1.42 13.11 -15.33
N SER A 109 -0.25 12.92 -15.95
CA SER A 109 0.67 11.82 -15.68
C SER A 109 1.16 11.80 -14.22
N LEU A 110 1.70 12.92 -13.74
CA LEU A 110 2.19 13.05 -12.36
C LEU A 110 1.09 12.81 -11.35
N LEU A 111 -0.07 13.40 -11.60
CA LEU A 111 -1.24 13.19 -10.79
C LEU A 111 -1.63 11.70 -10.81
N ASN A 112 -1.70 11.02 -11.96
CA ASN A 112 -2.09 9.61 -12.04
C ASN A 112 -1.21 8.70 -11.18
N HIS A 113 0.10 8.98 -11.12
CA HIS A 113 1.00 8.31 -10.17
C HIS A 113 0.61 8.56 -8.71
N LEU A 114 0.27 9.80 -8.33
CA LEU A 114 -0.21 10.12 -6.98
C LEU A 114 -1.53 9.39 -6.66
N LEU A 115 -2.45 9.22 -7.62
CA LEU A 115 -3.67 8.46 -7.38
C LEU A 115 -3.40 6.98 -7.16
N LEU A 116 -2.52 6.38 -7.97
CA LEU A 116 -2.16 4.97 -7.84
C LEU A 116 -1.36 4.70 -6.57
N PHE A 117 -0.69 5.71 -6.00
CA PHE A 117 -0.01 5.61 -4.72
C PHE A 117 -0.97 5.37 -3.55
N PHE A 118 -2.18 5.94 -3.56
CA PHE A 118 -3.14 5.73 -2.46
C PHE A 118 -3.66 4.29 -2.29
N PRO A 119 -4.19 3.59 -3.32
CA PRO A 119 -4.61 2.20 -3.18
C PRO A 119 -3.43 1.29 -2.82
N ARG A 120 -2.22 1.61 -3.31
CA ARG A 120 -0.97 0.95 -2.91
C ARG A 120 -0.65 1.16 -1.43
N LEU A 121 -0.76 2.39 -0.94
CA LEU A 121 -0.59 2.71 0.48
C LEU A 121 -1.60 1.96 1.35
N PHE A 122 -2.87 1.94 0.95
CA PHE A 122 -3.91 1.20 1.66
C PHE A 122 -3.62 -0.31 1.70
N ALA A 123 -3.24 -0.89 0.55
CA ALA A 123 -2.85 -2.30 0.48
C ALA A 123 -1.61 -2.59 1.35
N ALA A 124 -0.61 -1.71 1.38
CA ALA A 124 0.57 -1.86 2.22
C ALA A 124 0.23 -1.85 3.72
N VAL A 125 -0.61 -0.91 4.16
CA VAL A 125 -1.11 -0.86 5.54
C VAL A 125 -1.93 -2.11 5.86
N PHE A 126 -2.78 -2.55 4.95
CA PHE A 126 -3.59 -3.75 5.11
C PHE A 126 -2.71 -5.02 5.28
N ILE A 127 -1.66 -5.15 4.46
CA ILE A 127 -0.68 -6.24 4.57
C ILE A 127 0.04 -6.20 5.92
N LEU A 128 0.45 -5.02 6.41
CA LEU A 128 1.09 -4.89 7.72
C LEU A 128 0.15 -5.31 8.87
N VAL A 129 -1.10 -4.85 8.83
CA VAL A 129 -2.10 -5.21 9.85
C VAL A 129 -2.36 -6.72 9.83
N LEU A 130 -2.56 -7.31 8.64
CA LEU A 130 -2.72 -8.75 8.51
C LEU A 130 -1.47 -9.51 8.99
N GLY A 131 -0.27 -9.02 8.67
CA GLY A 131 0.98 -9.62 9.11
C GLY A 131 1.12 -9.64 10.63
N LEU A 132 0.81 -8.52 11.30
CA LEU A 132 0.81 -8.44 12.76
C LEU A 132 -0.26 -9.35 13.38
N PHE A 133 -1.45 -9.42 12.78
CA PHE A 133 -2.50 -10.33 13.22
C PHE A 133 -2.07 -11.80 13.11
N LEU A 134 -1.51 -12.21 11.97
CA LEU A 134 -0.96 -13.55 11.77
C LEU A 134 0.19 -13.84 12.74
N ALA A 135 1.08 -12.89 12.99
CA ALA A 135 2.18 -13.04 13.93
C ALA A 135 1.68 -13.33 15.36
N ASN A 136 0.65 -12.61 15.81
CA ASN A 136 0.03 -12.82 17.12
C ASN A 136 -0.68 -14.18 17.22
N LEU A 137 -1.43 -14.58 16.18
CA LEU A 137 -2.03 -15.91 16.11
C LEU A 137 -0.97 -17.01 16.21
N PHE A 138 0.12 -16.87 15.46
CA PHE A 138 1.22 -17.82 15.46
C PHE A 138 1.91 -17.89 16.83
N SER A 139 2.11 -16.75 17.50
CA SER A 139 2.65 -16.71 18.88
C SER A 139 1.76 -17.49 19.84
N GLY A 140 0.44 -17.29 19.77
CA GLY A 140 -0.53 -18.01 20.61
C GLY A 140 -0.54 -19.52 20.36
N LEU A 141 -0.40 -19.95 19.09
CA LEU A 141 -0.27 -21.37 18.73
C LEU A 141 1.03 -21.98 19.25
N ILE A 142 2.15 -21.28 19.13
CA ILE A 142 3.44 -21.77 19.64
C ILE A 142 3.39 -21.89 21.16
N ARG A 143 2.88 -20.88 21.86
CA ARG A 143 2.79 -20.86 23.32
C ARG A 143 1.88 -21.96 23.86
N SER A 144 0.69 -22.13 23.27
CA SER A 144 -0.27 -23.18 23.66
C SER A 144 0.16 -24.60 23.26
N GLY A 145 1.00 -24.74 22.22
CA GLY A 145 1.62 -26.02 21.88
C GLY A 145 2.71 -26.41 22.88
N MET A 146 3.51 -25.43 23.32
CA MET A 146 4.62 -25.66 24.24
C MET A 146 4.20 -25.87 25.70
N GLU A 147 3.08 -25.32 26.16
CA GLU A 147 2.55 -25.62 27.49
C GLU A 147 2.16 -27.11 27.67
N ARG A 148 1.92 -27.84 26.57
CA ARG A 148 1.62 -29.29 26.60
C ARG A 148 2.86 -30.17 26.73
N TRP A 149 4.03 -29.70 26.34
CA TRP A 149 5.29 -30.45 26.36
C TRP A 149 6.27 -29.64 27.22
N GLU A 150 6.53 -30.04 28.48
CA GLU A 150 7.32 -29.34 29.53
C GLU A 150 8.78 -28.98 29.17
N TRP A 151 9.04 -28.39 28.01
CA TRP A 151 10.34 -27.93 27.56
C TRP A 151 10.62 -26.58 28.21
N GLN A 152 11.43 -26.60 29.27
CA GLN A 152 11.90 -25.44 30.04
C GLN A 152 12.66 -24.35 29.23
N ARG A 153 12.77 -24.48 27.90
CA ARG A 153 13.32 -23.48 26.96
C ARG A 153 12.32 -22.99 25.89
N GLY A 154 11.03 -23.31 26.02
CA GLY A 154 9.99 -22.95 25.04
C GLY A 154 9.71 -21.44 24.89
N ASP A 155 10.05 -20.64 25.89
CA ASP A 155 9.71 -19.21 25.93
C ASP A 155 10.40 -18.39 24.83
N LEU A 156 11.59 -18.84 24.38
CA LEU A 156 12.33 -18.17 23.29
C LEU A 156 11.65 -18.35 21.93
N TRP A 157 11.07 -19.51 21.65
CA TRP A 157 10.46 -19.81 20.36
C TRP A 157 9.11 -19.11 20.17
N GLY A 158 8.32 -18.99 21.25
CA GLY A 158 7.09 -18.20 21.27
C GLY A 158 7.33 -16.69 21.07
N ARG A 159 8.53 -16.22 21.45
CA ARG A 159 8.96 -14.83 21.28
C ARG A 159 9.60 -14.56 19.92
N VAL A 160 10.46 -15.45 19.42
CA VAL A 160 11.23 -15.24 18.18
C VAL A 160 10.44 -15.61 16.92
N GLY A 161 9.59 -16.65 16.97
CA GLY A 161 8.82 -17.13 15.81
C GLY A 161 7.97 -16.06 15.10
N PRO A 162 7.20 -15.24 15.83
CA PRO A 162 6.37 -14.17 15.24
C PRO A 162 7.16 -13.10 14.48
N TYR A 163 8.41 -12.84 14.84
CA TYR A 163 9.23 -11.82 14.18
C TYR A 163 9.46 -12.14 12.69
N GLY A 164 9.54 -13.42 12.30
CA GLY A 164 9.67 -13.80 10.90
C GLY A 164 8.49 -13.34 10.05
N ILE A 165 7.27 -13.49 10.56
CA ILE A 165 6.04 -13.05 9.88
C ILE A 165 6.01 -11.53 9.75
N ILE A 166 6.39 -10.81 10.80
CA ILE A 166 6.43 -9.35 10.80
C ILE A 166 7.44 -8.83 9.76
N VAL A 167 8.64 -9.43 9.69
CA VAL A 167 9.66 -8.98 8.74
C VAL A 167 9.23 -9.26 7.30
N VAL A 168 8.62 -10.42 7.01
CA VAL A 168 8.08 -10.72 5.68
C VAL A 168 6.94 -9.76 5.32
N ALA A 169 6.01 -9.50 6.25
CA ALA A 169 4.91 -8.56 6.03
C ALA A 169 5.43 -7.14 5.76
N PHE A 170 6.47 -6.71 6.47
CA PHE A 170 7.13 -5.44 6.26
C PHE A 170 7.79 -5.34 4.88
N ALA A 171 8.52 -6.38 4.47
CA ALA A 171 9.12 -6.43 3.14
C ALA A 171 8.05 -6.34 2.03
N ARG A 172 6.94 -7.07 2.18
CA ARG A 172 5.82 -7.03 1.23
C ARG A 172 5.10 -5.67 1.20
N ALA A 173 4.94 -5.03 2.36
CA ALA A 173 4.35 -3.70 2.42
C ALA A 173 5.20 -2.65 1.69
N TRP A 174 6.52 -2.77 1.77
CA TRP A 174 7.44 -1.90 1.04
C TRP A 174 7.40 -2.11 -0.47
N GLU A 175 7.33 -3.38 -0.91
CA GLU A 175 7.11 -3.76 -2.31
C GLU A 175 5.81 -3.17 -2.85
N GLN A 176 4.73 -3.26 -2.07
CA GLN A 176 3.41 -2.76 -2.44
C GLN A 176 3.37 -1.24 -2.65
N LEU A 177 4.22 -0.50 -1.94
CA LEU A 177 4.32 0.96 -2.06
C LEU A 177 4.99 1.41 -3.37
N ASP A 178 5.57 0.47 -4.12
CA ASP A 178 6.27 0.69 -5.41
C ASP A 178 7.44 1.69 -5.31
N ILE A 179 8.01 1.82 -4.11
CA ILE A 179 9.22 2.62 -3.89
C ILE A 179 10.43 1.73 -4.17
N ALA A 180 10.95 1.82 -5.40
CA ALA A 180 12.10 1.04 -5.87
C ALA A 180 12.02 -0.45 -5.45
N PRO A 181 10.93 -1.16 -5.79
CA PRO A 181 10.63 -2.49 -5.26
C PRO A 181 11.76 -3.49 -5.56
N GLN A 182 12.42 -3.34 -6.70
CA GLN A 182 13.54 -4.19 -7.12
C GLN A 182 14.74 -4.07 -6.16
N ILE A 183 15.07 -2.86 -5.70
CA ILE A 183 16.21 -2.63 -4.80
C ILE A 183 15.90 -3.24 -3.43
N VAL A 184 14.70 -2.98 -2.92
CA VAL A 184 14.27 -3.45 -1.60
C VAL A 184 14.18 -4.97 -1.59
N THR A 185 13.45 -5.57 -2.55
CA THR A 185 13.31 -7.02 -2.65
C THR A 185 14.67 -7.71 -2.86
N ALA A 186 15.56 -7.13 -3.66
CA ALA A 186 16.91 -7.68 -3.82
C ALA A 186 17.70 -7.65 -2.51
N ALA A 187 17.71 -6.53 -1.80
CA ALA A 187 18.41 -6.41 -0.52
C ALA A 187 17.88 -7.40 0.53
N PHE A 188 16.54 -7.52 0.65
CA PHE A 188 15.91 -8.49 1.54
C PHE A 188 16.23 -9.94 1.13
N THR A 189 16.13 -10.27 -0.16
CA THR A 189 16.41 -11.63 -0.65
C THR A 189 17.87 -12.03 -0.43
N ILE A 190 18.81 -11.10 -0.61
CA ILE A 190 20.24 -11.34 -0.36
C ILE A 190 20.49 -11.55 1.14
N LEU A 191 20.00 -10.64 1.99
CA LEU A 191 20.19 -10.73 3.46
C LEU A 191 19.56 -11.99 4.06
N PHE A 192 18.30 -12.27 3.72
CA PHE A 192 17.62 -13.45 4.20
C PHE A 192 18.18 -14.71 3.55
N GLY A 193 18.44 -14.67 2.24
CA GLY A 193 19.03 -15.78 1.50
C GLY A 193 20.35 -16.22 2.12
N SER A 194 21.27 -15.29 2.42
CA SER A 194 22.54 -15.63 3.07
C SER A 194 22.36 -16.17 4.49
N THR A 195 21.45 -15.57 5.27
CA THR A 195 21.20 -15.98 6.65
C THR A 195 20.60 -17.40 6.71
N PHE A 196 19.59 -17.67 5.88
CA PHE A 196 18.98 -18.99 5.78
C PHE A 196 19.97 -20.03 5.25
N LEU A 197 20.81 -19.68 4.27
CA LEU A 197 21.85 -20.57 3.74
C LEU A 197 22.88 -20.94 4.82
N ALA A 198 23.30 -19.97 5.63
CA ALA A 198 24.23 -20.18 6.74
C ALA A 198 23.60 -21.05 7.83
N LEU A 199 22.37 -20.77 8.24
CA LEU A 199 21.64 -21.59 9.22
C LEU A 199 21.45 -23.02 8.72
N SER A 200 21.03 -23.18 7.47
CA SER A 200 20.81 -24.48 6.84
C SER A 200 22.10 -25.31 6.83
N SER A 201 23.22 -24.67 6.48
CA SER A 201 24.54 -25.30 6.48
C SER A 201 25.02 -25.67 7.89
N ALA A 202 24.80 -24.82 8.89
CA ALA A 202 25.16 -25.08 10.29
C ALA A 202 24.38 -26.27 10.86
N VAL A 203 23.07 -26.34 10.61
CA VAL A 203 22.23 -27.48 11.03
C VAL A 203 22.61 -28.75 10.27
N GLY A 204 22.84 -28.67 8.95
CA GLY A 204 23.26 -29.81 8.13
C GLY A 204 24.57 -30.44 8.59
N LEU A 205 25.56 -29.61 8.96
CA LEU A 205 26.83 -30.08 9.52
C LEU A 205 26.67 -30.62 10.94
N GLY A 206 25.87 -29.98 11.80
CA GLY A 206 25.65 -30.42 13.19
C GLY A 206 24.93 -31.77 13.32
N CYS A 207 24.07 -32.13 12.35
CA CYS A 207 23.39 -33.43 12.34
C CYS A 207 24.27 -34.60 11.89
N LYS A 208 25.43 -34.33 11.29
CA LYS A 208 26.34 -35.36 10.76
C LYS A 208 26.83 -36.31 11.87
N ASP A 209 27.13 -35.76 13.05
CA ASP A 209 27.65 -36.53 14.18
C ASP A 209 26.58 -37.42 14.84
N LEU A 210 25.32 -37.00 14.79
CA LEU A 210 24.18 -37.77 15.30
C LEU A 210 23.88 -38.98 14.40
N VAL A 211 23.92 -38.80 13.08
CA VAL A 211 23.74 -39.89 12.12
C VAL A 211 24.88 -40.91 12.22
N GLY A 212 26.13 -40.44 12.40
CA GLY A 212 27.29 -41.31 12.55
C GLY A 212 27.21 -42.25 13.76
N LYS A 213 26.61 -41.81 14.87
CA LYS A 213 26.40 -42.64 16.07
C LYS A 213 25.24 -43.63 15.97
N LEU A 214 24.27 -43.38 15.10
CA LEU A 214 23.12 -44.27 14.89
C LEU A 214 23.42 -45.36 13.85
N SER A 215 24.42 -45.15 12.99
CA SER A 215 24.84 -46.11 11.97
C SER A 215 26.00 -47.04 12.41
N SER A 216 26.56 -46.86 13.61
CA SER A 216 27.61 -47.70 14.21
C SER A 216 27.05 -48.60 15.30
#